data_AF-V5EW68-F1
#
_entry.id   AF-V5EW68-F1
#
_cell.length_a   1.000
_cell.length_b   1.000
_cell.length_c   1.000
_cell.angle_alpha   90.00
_cell.angle_beta   90.00
_cell.angle_gamma   90.00
#
_symmetry.space_group_name_H-M   'P 1'
#
loop_
_entity.id
_entity.type
_entity.pdbx_description
1 polymer ?
#
loop_
_entity_poly.entity_id
_entity_poly.type
_entity_poly.pdbx_seq_one_letter_code
_entity_poly.pdbx_strand_id
1 'polypeptide(L)'
;MDLLTQLDSDIDLLLKIMSSSVAFISRKAKHAPLPSSSIPLTILGKTEAIEPEAMDEAISELVADLVEKAAGIREIIEHLPTKESLGGDVELQQELGRLEDEMRGVNEEYRAAVEECKVLQGEVGELVRLVSERQAEGRAWLVNELEGGKAIPNEGVEGRIA
;
A
#
# COMPACT_ATOMS: atom_id res chain seq x y z
N MET A 1 8.68 -0.55 -0.02
CA MET A 1 9.96 -0.10 -0.60
C MET A 1 10.95 -1.20 -0.34
N ASP A 2 11.78 -1.56 -1.31
CA ASP A 2 12.75 -2.65 -1.14
C ASP A 2 13.81 -2.28 -0.08
N LEU A 3 14.24 -3.25 0.74
CA LEU A 3 15.17 -3.05 1.86
C LEU A 3 16.52 -2.51 1.39
N LEU A 4 16.98 -2.96 0.23
CA LEU A 4 18.21 -2.46 -0.41
C LEU A 4 18.06 -1.01 -0.86
N THR A 5 16.92 -0.65 -1.43
CA THR A 5 16.64 0.74 -1.85
C THR A 5 16.53 1.68 -0.64
N GLN A 6 15.94 1.19 0.45
CA GLN A 6 15.87 1.92 1.71
C GLN A 6 17.27 2.13 2.30
N LEU A 7 18.10 1.08 2.35
CA LEU A 7 19.48 1.17 2.84
C LEU A 7 20.31 2.18 2.04
N ASP A 8 20.22 2.16 0.72
CA ASP A 8 20.93 3.11 -0.15
C ASP A 8 20.52 4.55 0.17
N SER A 9 19.22 4.79 0.30
CA SER A 9 18.67 6.12 0.66
C SER A 9 19.14 6.59 2.04
N ASP A 10 19.17 5.70 3.02
CA ASP A 10 19.57 6.00 4.40
C ASP A 10 21.08 6.30 4.51
N ILE A 11 21.92 5.58 3.77
CA ILE A 11 23.36 5.87 3.66
C ILE A 11 23.58 7.24 3.00
N ASP A 12 22.86 7.52 1.92
CA ASP A 12 22.92 8.80 1.22
C ASP A 12 22.53 9.97 2.13
N LEU A 13 21.48 9.78 2.92
CA LEU A 13 21.03 10.75 3.91
C LEU A 13 22.08 10.96 5.00
N LEU A 14 22.68 9.89 5.52
CA LEU A 14 23.75 9.96 6.52
C LEU A 14 24.93 10.81 6.00
N LEU A 15 25.37 10.56 4.77
CA LEU A 15 26.48 11.31 4.16
C LEU A 15 26.14 12.80 3.94
N LYS A 16 24.89 13.10 3.54
CA LYS A 16 24.40 14.48 3.39
C LYS A 16 24.36 15.21 4.73
N ILE A 17 23.89 14.53 5.78
CA ILE A 17 23.89 15.06 7.15
C ILE A 17 25.35 15.36 7.54
N MET A 18 26.25 14.37 7.49
CA MET A 18 27.66 14.54 7.87
C MET A 18 28.35 15.71 7.16
N SER A 19 28.16 15.83 5.84
CA SER A 19 28.73 16.94 5.05
C SER A 19 28.19 18.30 5.53
N SER A 20 26.88 18.37 5.79
CA SER A 20 26.22 19.58 6.29
C SER A 20 26.67 19.91 7.73
N SER A 21 26.87 18.90 8.58
CA SER A 21 27.40 19.02 9.94
C SER A 21 28.77 19.69 9.95
N VAL A 22 29.69 19.19 9.12
CA VAL A 22 31.06 19.72 9.03
C VAL A 22 31.04 21.15 8.51
N ALA A 23 30.20 21.43 7.50
CA ALA A 23 30.02 22.78 6.98
C ALA A 23 29.44 23.75 8.02
N PHE A 24 28.49 23.30 8.83
CA PHE A 24 27.89 24.08 9.91
C PHE A 24 28.93 24.44 10.97
N ILE A 25 29.62 23.44 11.53
CA ILE A 25 30.65 23.64 12.56
C ILE A 25 31.76 24.54 12.02
N SER A 26 32.26 24.27 10.81
CA SER A 26 33.36 25.05 10.22
C SER A 26 33.01 26.52 9.99
N ARG A 27 31.75 26.85 9.68
CA ARG A 27 31.33 28.24 9.42
C ARG A 27 30.92 29.00 10.68
N LYS A 28 30.42 28.28 11.69
CA LYS A 28 29.84 28.87 12.90
C LYS A 28 30.77 28.82 14.11
N ALA A 29 31.92 28.14 14.01
CA ALA A 29 32.93 28.07 15.06
C ALA A 29 33.47 29.46 15.42
N LYS A 30 33.43 29.78 16.72
CA LYS A 30 34.01 31.01 17.27
C LYS A 30 35.53 30.85 17.33
N HIS A 31 36.25 31.72 16.63
CA HIS A 31 37.71 31.73 16.69
C HIS A 31 38.16 32.43 17.98
N ALA A 32 38.89 31.73 18.85
CA ALA A 32 39.47 32.29 20.06
C ALA A 32 40.94 32.67 19.85
N PRO A 33 41.41 33.83 20.33
CA PRO A 33 42.83 34.15 20.34
C PRO A 33 43.57 33.24 21.31
N LEU A 34 44.80 32.84 20.95
CA LEU A 34 45.63 32.05 21.86
C LEU A 34 45.99 32.88 23.11
N PRO A 35 45.95 32.29 24.32
CA PRO A 35 46.17 33.01 25.59
C PRO A 35 47.51 33.76 25.73
N SER A 36 48.48 33.49 24.87
CA SER A 36 49.85 34.02 24.93
C SER A 36 50.35 34.63 23.61
N SER A 37 49.46 34.90 22.65
CA SER A 37 49.84 35.39 21.32
C SER A 37 49.53 36.88 21.13
N SER A 38 50.48 37.66 20.60
CA SER A 38 50.25 39.05 20.16
C SER A 38 49.70 39.13 18.73
N ILE A 39 49.44 37.99 18.09
CA ILE A 39 48.96 37.94 16.70
C ILE A 39 47.47 38.34 16.69
N PRO A 40 47.11 39.46 16.03
CA PRO A 40 45.72 39.88 15.95
C PRO A 40 44.91 38.89 15.13
N LEU A 41 43.70 38.59 15.61
CA LEU A 41 42.78 37.68 14.95
C LEU A 41 42.14 38.36 13.74
N THR A 42 42.49 37.94 12.52
CA THR A 42 41.86 38.44 11.30
C THR A 42 40.60 37.64 11.01
N ILE A 43 39.45 38.15 11.44
CA ILE A 43 38.15 37.56 11.11
C ILE A 43 37.75 38.04 9.71
N LEU A 44 37.63 37.12 8.74
CA LEU A 44 37.19 37.44 7.39
C LEU A 44 35.65 37.47 7.33
N GLY A 45 35.05 38.66 7.30
CA GLY A 45 33.60 38.85 7.08
C GLY A 45 32.76 38.98 8.36
N LYS A 46 31.42 39.01 8.20
CA LYS A 46 30.46 38.93 9.32
C LYS A 46 30.35 37.48 9.77
N THR A 47 31.20 37.05 10.69
CA THR A 47 31.04 35.74 11.32
C THR A 47 29.79 35.75 12.19
N GLU A 48 28.77 35.02 11.78
CA GLU A 48 27.63 34.63 12.62
C GLU A 48 28.07 33.54 13.60
N ALA A 49 29.14 33.81 14.36
CA ALA A 49 29.68 32.89 15.35
C ALA A 49 28.63 32.68 16.44
N ILE A 50 28.35 31.42 16.72
CA ILE A 50 27.42 31.03 17.78
C ILE A 50 28.21 31.00 19.11
N GLU A 51 27.54 31.24 20.22
CA GLU A 51 28.18 31.07 21.52
C GLU A 51 28.62 29.61 21.73
N PRO A 52 29.78 29.37 22.37
CA PRO A 52 30.34 28.03 22.54
C PRO A 52 29.36 27.03 23.15
N GLU A 53 28.58 27.46 24.15
CA GLU A 53 27.58 26.62 24.82
C GLU A 53 26.49 26.14 23.86
N ALA A 54 25.94 27.04 23.03
CA ALA A 54 24.93 26.69 22.03
C ALA A 54 25.52 25.87 20.86
N MET A 55 26.82 26.02 20.57
CA MET A 55 27.53 25.17 19.60
C MET A 55 27.72 23.74 20.15
N ASP A 56 28.08 23.61 21.43
CA ASP A 56 28.26 22.30 22.08
C ASP A 56 26.93 21.54 22.17
N GLU A 57 25.83 22.22 22.49
CA GLU A 57 24.47 21.66 22.45
C GLU A 57 24.10 21.19 21.03
N ALA A 58 24.31 22.04 20.02
CA ALA A 58 24.01 21.69 18.63
C ALA A 58 24.86 20.52 18.12
N ILE A 59 26.13 20.43 18.51
CA ILE A 59 27.00 19.28 18.19
C ILE A 59 26.49 18.02 18.89
N SER A 60 26.08 18.11 20.16
CA SER A 60 25.56 16.96 20.90
C SER A 60 24.29 16.40 20.27
N GLU A 61 23.35 17.27 19.87
CA GLU A 61 22.13 16.89 19.14
C GLU A 61 22.49 16.20 17.81
N LEU A 62 23.39 16.80 17.04
CA LEU A 62 23.81 16.24 15.76
C LEU A 62 24.47 14.87 15.88
N VAL A 63 25.30 14.68 16.90
CA VAL A 63 25.95 13.40 17.17
C VAL A 63 24.92 12.36 17.60
N ALA A 64 23.94 12.74 18.43
CA ALA A 64 22.85 11.84 18.80
C ALA A 64 22.05 11.38 17.57
N ASP A 65 21.67 12.31 16.69
CA ASP A 65 20.97 12.01 15.44
C ASP A 65 21.78 11.08 14.53
N LEU A 66 23.08 11.35 14.38
CA LEU A 66 23.99 10.51 13.59
C LEU A 66 24.10 9.09 14.14
N VAL A 67 24.19 8.94 15.47
CA VAL A 67 24.27 7.63 16.14
C VAL A 67 22.95 6.87 15.98
N GLU A 68 21.81 7.53 16.13
CA GLU A 68 20.49 6.93 15.92
C GLU A 68 20.32 6.44 14.47
N LYS A 69 20.69 7.27 13.48
CA LYS A 69 20.65 6.86 12.07
C LYS A 69 21.60 5.70 11.76
N ALA A 70 22.80 5.71 12.33
CA ALA A 70 23.74 4.61 12.17
C ALA A 70 23.21 3.30 12.79
N ALA A 71 22.48 3.39 13.92
CA ALA A 71 21.82 2.23 14.53
C ALA A 71 20.69 1.69 13.64
N GLY A 72 19.86 2.57 13.07
CA GLY A 72 18.80 2.16 12.13
C GLY A 72 19.36 1.48 10.87
N ILE A 73 20.46 2.01 10.30
CA ILE A 73 21.15 1.37 9.17
C ILE A 73 21.65 -0.03 9.55
N ARG A 74 22.20 -0.20 10.77
CA ARG A 74 22.66 -1.49 11.26
C ARG A 74 21.51 -2.49 11.38
N GLU A 75 20.37 -2.06 11.91
CA GLU A 75 19.17 -2.89 11.99
C GLU A 75 18.72 -3.34 10.59
N ILE A 76 18.69 -2.44 9.60
CA ILE A 76 18.34 -2.79 8.22
C ILE A 76 19.30 -3.83 7.65
N ILE A 77 20.61 -3.69 7.91
CA ILE A 77 21.63 -4.65 7.46
C ILE A 77 21.41 -6.03 8.10
N GLU A 78 21.04 -6.10 9.37
CA GLU A 78 20.75 -7.36 10.06
C GLU A 78 19.51 -8.07 9.48
N HIS A 79 18.55 -7.32 8.94
CA HIS A 79 17.35 -7.86 8.30
C HIS A 79 17.53 -8.14 6.80
N LEU A 80 18.68 -7.86 6.21
CA LEU A 80 18.93 -8.21 4.82
C LEU A 80 18.99 -9.74 4.68
N PRO A 81 18.30 -10.31 3.68
CA PRO A 81 18.34 -11.75 3.46
C PRO A 81 19.78 -12.17 3.10
N THR A 82 20.37 -12.99 3.95
CA THR A 82 21.74 -13.49 3.76
C THR A 82 21.76 -14.70 2.82
N LYS A 83 22.95 -15.06 2.33
CA LYS A 83 23.17 -16.30 1.54
C LYS A 83 22.75 -17.56 2.30
N GLU A 84 22.72 -17.51 3.62
CA GLU A 84 22.22 -18.60 4.47
C GLU A 84 20.68 -18.70 4.43
N SER A 85 19.99 -17.57 4.20
CA SER A 85 18.52 -17.51 4.12
C SER A 85 17.97 -17.76 2.71
N LEU A 86 18.68 -17.35 1.66
CA LEU A 86 18.24 -17.50 0.26
C LEU A 86 18.92 -18.68 -0.47
N GLY A 87 19.88 -19.34 0.19
CA GLY A 87 20.76 -20.30 -0.46
C GLY A 87 21.73 -19.63 -1.44
N GLY A 88 22.52 -20.44 -2.14
CA GLY A 88 23.30 -19.95 -3.29
C GLY A 88 22.39 -19.63 -4.48
N ASP A 89 22.90 -18.91 -5.48
CA ASP A 89 22.15 -18.54 -6.70
C ASP A 89 21.46 -19.75 -7.37
N VAL A 90 22.09 -20.93 -7.30
CA VAL A 90 21.55 -22.18 -7.86
C VAL A 90 20.35 -22.70 -7.07
N GLU A 91 20.38 -22.61 -5.74
CA GLU A 91 19.28 -23.05 -4.88
C GLU A 91 18.09 -22.10 -5.02
N LEU A 92 18.35 -20.79 -5.03
CA LEU A 92 17.33 -19.77 -5.29
C LEU A 92 16.67 -19.98 -6.64
N GLN A 93 17.44 -20.27 -7.70
CA GLN A 93 16.89 -20.55 -9.02
C GLN A 93 15.99 -21.80 -9.03
N GLN A 94 16.37 -22.85 -8.29
CA GLN A 94 15.54 -24.05 -8.16
C GLN A 94 14.25 -23.76 -7.40
N GLU A 95 14.32 -23.00 -6.32
CA GLU A 95 13.14 -22.63 -5.53
C GLU A 95 12.18 -21.75 -6.34
N LEU A 96 12.71 -20.77 -7.08
CA LEU A 96 11.93 -19.95 -8.00
C LEU A 96 11.27 -20.78 -9.10
N GLY A 97 12.00 -21.74 -9.68
CA GLY A 97 11.44 -22.66 -10.68
C GLY A 97 10.30 -23.51 -10.11
N ARG A 98 10.47 -24.04 -8.89
CA ARG A 98 9.41 -24.79 -8.19
C ARG A 98 8.18 -23.91 -7.93
N LEU A 99 8.38 -22.68 -7.47
CA LEU A 99 7.30 -21.74 -7.20
C LEU A 99 6.56 -21.36 -8.50
N GLU A 100 7.27 -21.20 -9.61
CA GLU A 100 6.67 -20.94 -10.92
C GLU A 100 5.81 -22.11 -11.40
N ASP A 101 6.28 -23.35 -11.21
CA ASP A 101 5.50 -24.56 -11.52
C ASP A 101 4.25 -24.68 -10.66
N GLU A 102 4.36 -24.41 -9.35
CA GLU A 102 3.23 -24.40 -8.42
C GLU A 102 2.21 -23.31 -8.80
N MET A 103 2.68 -22.09 -9.08
CA MET A 103 1.83 -20.99 -9.52
C MET A 103 1.10 -21.30 -10.83
N ARG A 104 1.75 -22.00 -11.75
CA ARG A 104 1.12 -22.46 -13.00
C ARG A 104 0.01 -23.47 -12.72
N GLY A 105 0.27 -24.47 -11.87
CA GLY A 105 -0.75 -25.44 -11.45
C GLY A 105 -1.96 -24.76 -10.80
N VAL A 106 -1.74 -23.91 -9.80
CA VAL A 106 -2.80 -23.18 -9.10
C VAL A 106 -3.59 -22.28 -10.06
N ASN A 107 -2.93 -21.62 -11.01
CA ASN A 107 -3.62 -20.80 -12.00
C ASN A 107 -4.49 -21.62 -12.98
N GLU A 108 -4.05 -22.82 -13.35
CA GLU A 108 -4.83 -23.74 -14.18
C GLU A 108 -6.07 -24.24 -13.43
N GLU A 109 -5.92 -24.65 -12.18
CA GLU A 109 -7.02 -25.04 -11.30
C GLU A 109 -8.00 -23.87 -11.08
N TYR A 110 -7.49 -22.67 -10.85
CA TYR A 110 -8.32 -21.46 -10.71
C TYR A 110 -9.13 -21.21 -11.99
N ARG A 111 -8.52 -21.33 -13.18
CA ARG A 111 -9.24 -21.17 -14.45
C ARG A 111 -10.33 -22.23 -14.62
N ALA A 112 -10.05 -23.48 -14.28
CA ALA A 112 -11.05 -24.55 -14.33
C ALA A 112 -12.23 -24.25 -13.40
N ALA A 113 -11.97 -23.89 -12.15
CA ALA A 113 -13.00 -23.53 -11.17
C ALA A 113 -13.84 -22.32 -11.61
N VAL A 114 -13.22 -21.33 -12.26
CA VAL A 114 -13.93 -20.16 -12.81
C VAL A 114 -14.85 -20.55 -13.96
N GLU A 115 -14.42 -21.43 -14.86
CA GLU A 115 -15.28 -21.92 -15.94
C GLU A 115 -16.45 -22.74 -15.41
N GLU A 116 -16.22 -23.62 -14.42
CA GLU A 116 -17.30 -24.35 -13.74
C GLU A 116 -18.31 -23.40 -13.09
N CYS A 117 -17.84 -22.36 -12.41
CA CYS A 117 -18.71 -21.34 -11.83
C CYS A 117 -19.53 -20.59 -12.89
N LYS A 118 -18.95 -20.28 -14.07
CA LYS A 118 -19.68 -19.64 -15.17
C LYS A 118 -20.77 -20.54 -15.73
N VAL A 119 -20.48 -21.83 -15.91
CA VAL A 119 -21.48 -22.81 -16.37
C VAL A 119 -22.64 -22.88 -15.37
N LEU A 120 -22.33 -23.05 -14.08
CA LEU A 120 -23.34 -23.10 -13.03
C LEU A 120 -24.15 -21.80 -12.93
N GLN A 121 -23.49 -20.64 -13.10
CA GLN A 121 -24.17 -19.35 -13.14
C GLN A 121 -25.16 -19.28 -14.31
N GLY A 122 -24.80 -19.81 -15.48
CA GLY A 122 -25.70 -19.93 -16.64
C GLY A 122 -26.90 -20.82 -16.35
N GLU A 123 -26.69 -21.99 -15.75
CA GLU A 123 -27.75 -22.92 -15.36
C GLU A 123 -28.72 -22.31 -14.34
N VAL A 124 -28.19 -21.65 -13.30
CA VAL A 124 -29.00 -20.92 -12.31
C VAL A 124 -29.78 -19.77 -12.98
N GLY A 125 -29.16 -19.06 -13.91
CA GLY A 125 -29.81 -17.99 -14.69
C GLY A 125 -31.02 -18.50 -15.47
N GLU A 126 -30.87 -19.62 -16.18
CA GLU A 126 -31.98 -20.23 -16.92
C GLU A 126 -33.09 -20.75 -15.99
N LEU A 127 -32.73 -21.37 -14.86
CA LEU A 127 -33.71 -21.80 -13.86
C LEU A 127 -34.52 -20.61 -13.31
N VAL A 128 -33.86 -19.50 -13.00
CA VAL A 128 -34.54 -18.27 -12.55
C VAL A 128 -35.46 -17.72 -13.65
N ARG A 129 -35.03 -17.75 -14.91
CA ARG A 129 -35.86 -17.32 -16.05
C ARG A 129 -37.12 -18.18 -16.18
N LEU A 130 -36.98 -19.51 -16.17
CA LEU A 130 -38.10 -20.46 -16.25
C LEU A 130 -39.08 -20.30 -15.08
N VAL A 131 -38.59 -20.14 -13.85
CA VAL A 131 -39.44 -19.90 -12.68
C VAL A 131 -40.20 -18.57 -12.82
N SER A 132 -39.53 -17.53 -13.30
CA SER A 132 -40.13 -16.20 -13.50
C SER A 132 -41.22 -16.23 -14.58
N GLU A 133 -40.98 -16.92 -15.70
CA GLU A 133 -41.96 -17.12 -16.78
C GLU A 133 -43.19 -17.90 -16.29
N ARG A 134 -42.97 -19.03 -15.60
CA ARG A 134 -44.07 -19.82 -15.01
C ARG A 134 -44.88 -19.03 -13.99
N GLN A 135 -44.24 -18.19 -13.17
CA GLN A 135 -44.95 -17.31 -12.25
C GLN A 135 -45.76 -16.23 -12.99
N ALA A 136 -45.24 -15.69 -14.10
CA ALA A 136 -45.98 -14.74 -14.92
C ALA A 136 -47.22 -15.37 -15.55
N GLU A 137 -47.10 -16.58 -16.10
CA GLU A 137 -48.21 -17.36 -16.65
C GLU A 137 -49.26 -17.70 -15.59
N GLY A 138 -48.83 -18.17 -14.41
CA GLY A 138 -49.74 -18.46 -13.30
C GLY A 138 -50.49 -17.22 -12.80
N ARG A 139 -49.83 -16.06 -12.75
CA ARG A 139 -50.50 -14.79 -12.45
C ARG A 139 -51.48 -14.37 -13.54
N ALA A 140 -51.11 -14.51 -14.82
CA ALA A 140 -52.00 -14.20 -15.94
C ALA A 140 -53.25 -15.09 -15.94
N TRP A 141 -53.08 -16.39 -15.66
CA TRP A 141 -54.20 -17.33 -15.50
C TRP A 141 -55.12 -16.94 -14.33
N LEU A 142 -54.55 -16.64 -13.15
CA LEU A 142 -55.34 -16.20 -11.99
C LEU A 142 -56.13 -14.92 -12.27
N VAL A 143 -55.53 -13.94 -12.97
CA VAL A 143 -56.23 -12.69 -13.35
C VAL A 143 -57.39 -12.99 -14.30
N ASN A 144 -57.19 -13.83 -15.31
CA ASN A 144 -58.24 -14.20 -16.25
C ASN A 144 -59.41 -14.95 -15.57
N GLU A 145 -59.12 -15.85 -14.62
CA GLU A 145 -60.16 -16.56 -13.86
C GLU A 145 -60.96 -15.61 -12.94
N LEU A 146 -60.28 -14.64 -12.30
CA LEU A 146 -60.92 -13.63 -11.47
C LEU A 146 -61.77 -12.63 -12.28
N GLU A 147 -61.35 -12.30 -13.51
CA GLU A 147 -62.11 -11.46 -14.42
C GLU A 147 -63.28 -12.20 -15.07
N GLY A 148 -63.09 -13.48 -15.44
CA GLY A 148 -64.13 -14.37 -15.97
C GLY A 148 -65.22 -14.69 -14.95
N GLY A 149 -64.87 -14.79 -13.66
CA GLY A 149 -65.83 -14.96 -12.55
C GLY A 149 -66.66 -13.72 -12.23
N LYS A 150 -66.36 -12.56 -12.83
CA LYS A 150 -67.07 -11.29 -12.58
C LYS A 150 -68.23 -11.02 -13.55
N ALA A 151 -68.51 -11.93 -14.48
CA ALA A 151 -69.65 -11.86 -15.38
C ALA A 151 -70.94 -12.42 -14.72
N ILE A 152 -71.50 -11.69 -13.76
CA ILE A 152 -72.93 -11.80 -13.44
C ILE A 152 -73.60 -10.56 -14.04
N PRO A 153 -74.37 -10.66 -15.14
CA PRO A 153 -75.17 -9.54 -15.61
C PRO A 153 -76.33 -9.35 -14.64
N ASN A 154 -76.24 -8.24 -13.92
CA ASN A 154 -77.29 -7.58 -13.16
C ASN A 154 -78.53 -7.42 -14.06
N GLU A 155 -79.65 -8.08 -13.73
CA GLU A 155 -80.95 -7.83 -14.37
C GLU A 155 -81.40 -6.40 -14.04
N GLY A 156 -81.04 -5.48 -14.93
CA GLY A 156 -81.51 -4.11 -14.95
C GLY A 156 -82.96 -4.05 -15.40
N VAL A 157 -83.81 -3.69 -14.46
CA VAL A 157 -85.18 -3.18 -14.62
C VAL A 157 -85.21 -2.07 -15.67
N GLU A 158 -85.85 -2.28 -16.82
CA GLU A 158 -86.36 -1.19 -17.66
C GLU A 158 -87.77 -1.51 -18.18
N GLY A 159 -88.66 -0.55 -17.92
CA GLY A 159 -90.09 -0.68 -18.04
C GLY A 159 -90.64 -0.63 -19.47
N ARG A 160 -91.87 -1.13 -19.58
CA ARG A 160 -92.80 -0.84 -20.68
C ARG A 160 -94.10 -0.33 -20.06
N ILE A 161 -94.35 0.97 -20.22
CA ILE A 161 -95.67 1.57 -20.13
C ILE A 161 -96.24 1.62 -21.56
N ALA A 162 -97.56 1.42 -21.62
CA ALA A 162 -98.52 1.54 -22.73
C ALA A 162 -98.11 2.37 -23.95
#